data_AF-A0A957HR20-F1
#
_entry.id   AF-A0A957HR20-F1
#
_cell.length_a   1.000
_cell.length_b   1.000
_cell.length_c   1.000
_cell.angle_alpha   90.00
_cell.angle_beta   90.00
_cell.angle_gamma   90.00
#
_symmetry.space_group_name_H-M   'P 1'
#
loop_
_entity.id
_entity.type
_entity.pdbx_description
1 polymer ?
#
loop_
_entity_poly.entity_id
_entity_poly.type
_entity_poly.pdbx_seq_one_letter_code
_entity_poly.pdbx_strand_id
1 'polypeptide(L)' 'MNYAQILTDIHEQVRPLLTKGKIANYIPELAHISPKKFGMAVQTTDGRLFQVGDAAECFSIQSISKL' A
#
# COMPACT_ATOMS: atom_id res chain seq x y z
N MET A 1 14.24 9.29 13.47
CA MET A 1 14.32 8.44 12.26
C MET A 1 13.67 9.21 11.12
N ASN A 2 14.26 9.20 9.92
CA ASN A 2 13.69 9.90 8.76
C ASN A 2 12.71 8.96 8.02
N TYR A 3 11.49 8.83 8.54
CA TYR A 3 10.48 7.95 7.97
C TYR A 3 10.10 8.33 6.53
N ALA A 4 10.04 9.63 6.22
CA ALA A 4 9.72 10.10 4.87
C ALA A 4 10.72 9.58 3.82
N GLN A 5 12.02 9.68 4.11
CA GLN A 5 13.06 9.19 3.20
C GLN A 5 13.00 7.66 3.07
N ILE A 6 12.89 6.94 4.18
CA ILE A 6 12.85 5.47 4.17
C ILE A 6 11.66 4.97 3.36
N LEU A 7 10.47 5.54 3.55
CA LEU A 7 9.28 5.17 2.79
C LEU A 7 9.44 5.46 1.30
N THR A 8 10.05 6.59 0.95
CA THR A 8 10.37 6.95 -0.45
C THR A 8 11.34 5.95 -1.08
N ASP A 9 12.40 5.57 -0.36
CA ASP A 9 13.40 4.61 -0.86
C ASP A 9 12.78 3.23 -1.10
N ILE A 10 11.94 2.75 -0.18
CA ILE A 10 11.21 1.48 -0.33
C ILE A 10 10.25 1.58 -1.52
N HIS A 11 9.52 2.67 -1.65
CA HIS A 11 8.59 2.88 -2.77
C HIS A 11 9.30 2.76 -4.12
N GLU A 12 10.45 3.42 -4.29
CA GLU A 12 11.22 3.34 -5.53
C GLU A 12 11.81 1.96 -5.79
N GLN A 13 12.28 1.26 -4.75
CA GLN A 13 12.80 -0.11 -4.86
C GLN A 13 11.71 -1.14 -5.21
N VAL A 14 10.49 -0.94 -4.70
CA VAL A 14 9.36 -1.85 -4.93
C VAL A 14 8.66 -1.57 -6.26
N ARG A 15 8.67 -0.34 -6.76
CA ARG A 15 8.03 0.05 -8.03
C ARG A 15 8.29 -0.89 -9.22
N PRO A 16 9.53 -1.36 -9.51
CA PRO A 16 9.77 -2.32 -10.60
C PRO A 16 9.19 -3.72 -10.35
N LEU A 17 8.72 -4.02 -9.14
CA LEU A 17 8.20 -5.33 -8.72
C LEU A 17 6.67 -5.40 -8.71
N LEU A 18 5.94 -4.29 -8.86
CA LEU A 18 4.50 -4.20 -8.59
C LEU A 18 3.63 -5.18 -9.42
N THR A 19 4.11 -5.61 -10.58
CA THR A 19 3.40 -6.57 -11.42
C THR A 19 3.79 -8.03 -11.15
N LYS A 20 4.63 -8.29 -10.15
CA LYS A 20 4.93 -9.65 -9.69
C LYS A 20 3.81 -10.13 -8.77
N GLY A 21 3.05 -11.13 -9.23
CA GLY A 21 1.93 -11.70 -8.49
C GLY A 21 0.65 -11.74 -9.32
N LYS A 22 -0.44 -12.19 -8.70
CA LYS A 22 -1.75 -12.28 -9.33
C LYS A 22 -2.79 -11.60 -8.45
N ILE A 23 -3.57 -10.69 -9.04
CA ILE A 23 -4.70 -10.07 -8.37
C ILE A 23 -5.74 -11.14 -8.03
N ALA A 24 -6.31 -11.08 -6.82
CA ALA A 24 -7.43 -11.92 -6.41
C ALA A 24 -8.61 -11.71 -7.37
N ASN A 25 -8.91 -12.72 -8.18
CA ASN A 25 -9.93 -12.65 -9.22
C ASN A 25 -11.23 -13.40 -8.84
N TYR A 26 -11.30 -13.97 -7.64
CA TYR A 26 -12.51 -14.60 -7.10
C TYR A 26 -13.47 -13.59 -6.47
N ILE A 27 -13.04 -12.35 -6.25
CA ILE A 27 -13.88 -11.21 -5.84
C ILE A 27 -13.98 -10.26 -7.05
N PRO A 28 -15.15 -10.12 -7.71
CA PRO A 28 -15.31 -9.31 -8.91
C PRO A 28 -14.82 -7.87 -8.76
N GLU A 29 -15.06 -7.26 -7.60
CA GLU A 29 -14.70 -5.87 -7.31
C GLU A 29 -13.17 -5.68 -7.27
N LEU A 30 -12.40 -6.72 -6.93
CA LEU A 30 -10.95 -6.68 -6.92
C LEU A 30 -10.33 -6.94 -8.30
N ALA A 31 -11.05 -7.63 -9.19
CA ALA A 31 -10.53 -8.02 -10.50
C ALA A 31 -10.19 -6.84 -11.42
N HIS A 32 -10.78 -5.67 -11.18
CA HIS A 32 -10.57 -4.46 -11.97
C HIS A 32 -9.49 -3.52 -11.41
N ILE A 33 -8.88 -3.87 -10.27
CA ILE A 33 -7.88 -3.03 -9.62
C ILE A 33 -6.55 -3.11 -10.38
N SER A 34 -5.90 -1.97 -10.59
CA SER A 34 -4.59 -1.92 -11.24
C SER A 34 -3.54 -2.67 -10.40
N PRO A 35 -2.74 -3.59 -10.97
CA PRO A 35 -1.66 -4.27 -10.25
C PRO A 35 -0.52 -3.32 -9.90
N LYS A 36 -0.51 -2.09 -10.44
CA LYS A 36 0.52 -1.09 -10.17
C LYS A 36 0.22 -0.23 -8.95
N LYS A 37 -0.88 -0.48 -8.24
CA LYS A 37 -1.22 0.28 -7.03
C LYS A 37 -0.37 -0.17 -5.85
N PHE A 38 0.23 0.79 -5.17
CA PHE A 38 1.04 0.54 -3.98
C PHE A 38 1.13 1.81 -3.14
N GLY A 39 0.84 1.67 -1.85
CA GLY A 39 0.90 2.76 -0.89
C GLY A 39 1.35 2.26 0.47
N MET A 40 2.04 3.13 1.21
CA MET A 40 2.43 2.88 2.59
C MET A 40 2.10 4.10 3.45
N ALA A 41 1.65 3.85 4.68
CA ALA A 41 1.40 4.86 5.68
C ALA A 41 1.99 4.44 7.03
N VAL A 42 2.63 5.36 7.73
CA VAL A 42 3.14 5.18 9.10
C VAL A 42 2.59 6.29 9.97
N GLN A 43 1.84 5.90 11.00
CA GLN A 43 1.37 6.78 12.06
C GLN A 43 2.19 6.52 13.32
N THR A 44 2.89 7.53 13.82
CA THR A 44 3.68 7.44 15.05
C THR A 44 2.82 7.74 16.28
N THR A 45 3.28 7.29 17.45
CA THR A 45 2.61 7.53 18.74
C THR A 45 2.59 9.00 19.15
N ASP A 46 3.49 9.82 18.60
CA ASP A 46 3.52 11.28 18.77
C ASP A 46 2.64 12.03 17.76
N GLY A 47 1.80 11.31 17.00
CA GLY A 47 0.77 11.91 16.15
C GLY A 47 1.22 12.26 14.73
N ARG A 48 2.46 11.98 14.32
CA ARG A 48 2.94 12.26 12.96
C ARG A 48 2.54 11.17 11.98
N LEU A 49 2.09 11.60 10.81
CA LEU A 49 1.73 10.74 9.68
C LEU A 49 2.75 10.90 8.56
N PHE A 50 3.24 9.78 8.04
CA PHE A 50 4.11 9.71 6.86
C PHE A 50 3.47 8.79 5.83
N GLN A 51 3.40 9.24 4.58
CA GLN A 51 2.72 8.53 3.50
C GLN A 51 3.53 8.58 2.20
N VAL A 52 3.39 7.55 1.37
CA VAL A 52 3.95 7.49 0.00
C VAL A 52 3.05 6.63 -0.89
N GLY A 53 3.04 6.91 -2.20
CA GLY A 53 2.25 6.18 -3.19
C GLY A 53 0.74 6.36 -2.99
N ASP A 54 -0.03 5.31 -3.23
CA ASP A 54 -1.50 5.33 -3.19
C ASP A 54 -2.08 5.22 -1.75
N ALA A 55 -1.35 5.68 -0.73
CA ALA A 55 -1.68 5.48 0.69
C ALA A 55 -2.99 6.14 1.17
N ALA A 56 -3.56 7.04 0.37
CA ALA A 56 -4.85 7.69 0.64
C ALA A 56 -6.02 7.03 -0.10
N GLU A 57 -5.77 6.05 -0.96
CA GLU A 57 -6.83 5.36 -1.68
C GLU A 57 -7.55 4.35 -0.77
N CYS A 58 -8.88 4.47 -0.70
CA CYS A 58 -9.70 3.54 0.07
C CYS A 58 -9.79 2.17 -0.61
N PHE A 59 -9.68 1.10 0.18
CA PHE A 59 -9.91 -0.27 -0.26
C PHE A 59 -10.57 -1.09 0.86
N SER A 60 -11.17 -2.23 0.49
CA SER A 60 -11.78 -3.14 1.48
C SER A 60 -10.71 -3.76 2.38
N ILE A 61 -10.90 -3.69 3.70
CA ILE A 61 -9.95 -4.24 4.68
C ILE A 61 -9.87 -5.78 4.64
N GLN A 62 -10.87 -6.48 4.10
CA GLN A 62 -10.87 -7.95 3.96
C GLN A 62 -10.45 -8.65 5.28
N SER A 63 -9.60 -9.69 5.22
CA SER A 63 -9.14 -10.42 6.40
C SER A 63 -8.37 -9.59 7.43
N ILE A 64 -7.92 -8.36 7.11
CA ILE A 64 -7.30 -7.45 8.09
C ILE A 64 -8.30 -7.07 9.20
N SER A 65 -9.61 -7.22 8.93
CA SER A 65 -10.65 -6.99 9.93
C SER A 65 -10.66 -8.02 11.08
N LYS A 66 -9.92 -9.13 10.96
CA LYS A 66 -9.88 -10.16 11.99
C LYS A 66 -8.88 -9.73 13.08
N LEU A 67 -9.30 -9.79 14.34
CA LEU A 67 -8.49 -9.54 15.53
C LEU A 67 -7.91 -10.84 16.08
#